data_AF-A0A350IH59-F1
#
_entry.id   AF-A0A350IH59-F1
#
_cell.length_a   1.000
_cell.length_b   1.000
_cell.length_c   1.000
_cell.angle_alpha   90.00
_cell.angle_beta   90.00
_cell.angle_gamma   90.00
#
_symmetry.space_group_name_H-M   'P 1'
#
loop_
_entity.id
_entity.type
_entity.pdbx_description
1 polymer ?
#
loop_
_entity_poly.entity_id
_entity_poly.type
_entity_poly.pdbx_seq_one_letter_code
_entity_poly.pdbx_strand_id
1 'polypeptide(L)'
;IPADSLEQCDASLHNPDGSVNLRNSRINVTDNRALHLPHADIRLACSKGTYIRALARDLGEALGSGAHLDGLRRTRTGGFEVSKALTITQATGIFREAVSE
;
A
#
# COMPACT_ATOMS: atom_id res chain seq x y z
N ILE A 1 11.03 -20.38 -15.82
CA ILE A 1 9.85 -19.65 -16.34
C ILE A 1 10.42 -18.45 -17.08
N PRO A 2 10.24 -18.33 -18.40
CA PRO A 2 10.77 -17.21 -19.17
C PRO A 2 10.06 -15.91 -18.74
N ALA A 3 10.77 -14.79 -18.83
CA ALA A 3 10.43 -13.50 -18.24
C ALA A 3 9.30 -12.72 -18.96
N ASP A 4 8.47 -13.40 -19.76
CA ASP A 4 7.59 -12.75 -20.76
C ASP A 4 6.09 -12.78 -20.38
N SER A 5 5.75 -12.89 -19.09
CA SER A 5 4.34 -12.99 -18.67
C SER A 5 3.93 -12.08 -17.51
N LEU A 6 4.80 -11.14 -17.11
CA LEU A 6 4.47 -10.11 -16.10
C LEU A 6 4.25 -8.71 -16.69
N GLU A 7 4.36 -8.52 -18.01
CA GLU A 7 4.32 -7.18 -18.63
C GLU A 7 2.92 -6.63 -18.97
N GLN A 8 1.83 -7.34 -18.66
CA GLN A 8 0.50 -6.93 -19.13
C GLN A 8 -0.39 -6.25 -18.09
N CYS A 9 0.09 -5.96 -16.88
CA CYS A 9 -0.70 -5.25 -15.88
C CYS A 9 -0.31 -3.79 -15.64
N ASP A 10 0.87 -3.34 -16.09
CA ASP A 10 1.39 -1.99 -15.79
C ASP A 10 1.11 -0.94 -16.88
N ALA A 11 0.73 -1.36 -18.10
CA ALA A 11 0.59 -0.47 -19.26
C ALA A 11 -0.55 0.57 -19.14
N SER A 12 -1.52 0.37 -18.24
CA SER A 12 -2.62 1.34 -18.06
C SER A 12 -2.25 2.58 -17.23
N LEU A 13 -1.05 2.62 -16.66
CA LEU A 13 -0.56 3.77 -15.89
C LEU A 13 0.50 4.58 -16.62
N HIS A 14 1.07 4.08 -17.72
CA HIS A 14 2.09 4.78 -18.51
C HIS A 14 1.47 5.40 -19.76
N ASN A 15 1.67 6.70 -19.93
CA ASN A 15 1.47 7.39 -21.21
C ASN A 15 2.57 6.93 -22.20
N PRO A 16 2.34 7.06 -23.52
CA PRO A 16 3.30 6.65 -24.55
C PRO A 16 4.65 7.40 -24.52
N ASP A 17 4.76 8.47 -23.73
CA ASP A 17 5.97 9.23 -23.47
C ASP A 17 6.72 8.80 -22.18
N GLY A 18 6.26 7.73 -21.52
CA GLY A 18 6.84 7.26 -20.26
C GLY A 18 6.29 7.98 -19.01
N SER A 19 5.44 9.00 -19.17
CA SER A 19 4.88 9.72 -18.03
C SER A 19 3.77 8.91 -17.37
N VAL A 20 3.82 8.79 -16.04
CA VAL A 20 2.78 8.07 -15.29
C VAL A 20 1.54 8.95 -15.15
N ASN A 21 0.36 8.45 -15.52
CA ASN A 21 -0.91 9.13 -15.29
C ASN A 21 -1.25 9.10 -13.78
N LEU A 22 -0.64 10.01 -13.03
CA LEU A 22 -0.92 10.23 -11.62
C LEU A 22 -2.25 10.96 -11.51
N ARG A 23 -3.35 10.20 -11.42
CA ARG A 23 -4.58 10.76 -10.82
C ARG A 23 -4.19 11.34 -9.46
N ASN A 24 -4.31 12.65 -9.30
CA ASN A 24 -4.07 13.38 -8.04
C ASN A 24 -4.85 12.70 -6.90
N SER A 25 -4.20 11.74 -6.26
CA SER A 25 -4.73 11.07 -5.10
C SER A 25 -4.41 11.97 -3.93
N ARG A 26 -5.45 12.42 -3.22
CA ARG A 26 -5.24 13.24 -2.02
C ARG A 26 -4.64 12.34 -0.94
N ILE A 27 -3.41 12.65 -0.56
CA ILE A 27 -2.68 11.99 0.54
C ILE A 27 -2.66 12.99 1.70
N ASN A 28 -3.31 12.62 2.80
CA ASN A 28 -3.26 13.37 4.04
C ASN A 28 -2.30 12.66 5.00
N VAL A 29 -1.15 13.28 5.25
CA VAL A 29 -0.23 12.82 6.29
C VAL A 29 -0.91 13.09 7.64
N THR A 30 -1.22 12.01 8.35
CA THR A 30 -1.98 12.06 9.60
C THR A 30 -1.06 12.06 10.82
N ASP A 31 0.13 11.45 10.69
CA ASP A 31 1.16 11.43 11.73
C ASP A 31 2.54 11.18 11.11
N ASN A 32 3.58 11.84 11.64
CA ASN A 32 4.98 11.75 11.18
C ASN A 32 5.98 11.48 12.33
N ARG A 33 5.52 10.90 13.45
CA ARG A 33 6.23 11.04 14.74
C ARG A 33 7.46 10.17 14.95
N ALA A 34 7.73 9.18 14.10
CA ALA A 34 8.86 8.27 14.32
C ALA A 34 9.84 8.28 13.15
N LEU A 35 10.88 9.10 13.28
CA LEU A 35 12.07 9.05 12.44
C LEU A 35 13.17 8.33 13.22
N HIS A 36 13.48 7.09 12.82
CA HIS A 36 14.55 6.27 13.39
C HIS A 36 15.50 5.89 12.28
N LEU A 37 16.41 6.81 11.94
CA LEU A 37 17.30 6.65 10.79
C LEU A 37 18.00 5.28 10.78
N PRO A 38 18.03 4.56 9.64
CA PRO A 38 17.62 4.99 8.30
C PRO A 38 16.12 4.82 7.97
N HIS A 39 15.26 4.51 8.94
CA HIS A 39 13.84 4.26 8.75
C HIS A 39 12.97 5.45 9.18
N ALA A 40 11.79 5.56 8.55
CA ALA A 40 10.79 6.56 8.87
C ALA A 40 9.40 5.93 8.82
N ASP A 41 8.63 6.07 9.90
CA ASP A 41 7.24 5.62 9.96
C ASP A 41 6.30 6.78 9.66
N ILE A 42 5.47 6.62 8.63
CA ILE A 42 4.53 7.65 8.18
C ILE A 42 3.13 7.07 8.18
N ARG A 43 2.20 7.76 8.87
CA ARG A 43 0.78 7.42 8.83
C ARG A 43 0.07 8.30 7.83
N LEU A 44 -0.57 7.69 6.85
CA LEU A 44 -1.21 8.39 5.74
C LEU A 44 -2.65 7.92 5.54
N ALA A 45 -3.52 8.86 5.17
CA ALA A 45 -4.86 8.60 4.67
C ALA A 45 -4.89 8.94 3.18
N CYS A 46 -5.27 7.99 2.34
CA CYS A 46 -5.21 8.13 0.90
C CYS A 46 -6.50 7.64 0.23
N SER A 47 -6.80 8.17 -0.96
CA SER A 47 -7.89 7.67 -1.80
C SER A 47 -7.54 6.34 -2.48
N LYS A 48 -8.55 5.69 -3.08
CA LYS A 48 -8.34 4.51 -3.94
C LYS A 48 -7.32 4.83 -5.04
N GLY A 49 -6.50 3.85 -5.39
CA GLY A 49 -5.50 3.98 -6.45
C GLY A 49 -4.19 4.66 -6.03
N THR A 50 -4.00 4.99 -4.75
CA THR A 50 -2.73 5.55 -4.29
C THR A 50 -1.67 4.46 -4.16
N TYR A 51 -0.53 4.65 -4.82
CA TYR A 51 0.58 3.70 -4.80
C TYR A 51 1.65 4.13 -3.78
N ILE A 52 1.57 3.61 -2.56
CA ILE A 52 2.46 4.00 -1.45
C ILE A 52 3.94 3.73 -1.76
N ARG A 53 4.22 2.73 -2.61
CA ARG A 53 5.59 2.46 -3.08
C ARG A 53 6.17 3.59 -3.92
N ALA A 54 5.37 4.22 -4.77
CA ALA A 54 5.82 5.38 -5.54
C ALA A 54 6.07 6.57 -4.62
N LEU A 55 5.16 6.81 -3.66
CA LEU A 55 5.34 7.85 -2.65
C LEU A 55 6.66 7.72 -1.88
N ALA A 56 7.06 6.49 -1.50
CA ALA A 56 8.33 6.26 -0.82
C ALA A 56 9.54 6.64 -1.70
N ARG A 57 9.51 6.28 -2.99
CA ARG A 57 10.56 6.68 -3.94
C ARG A 57 10.61 8.20 -4.10
N ASP A 58 9.47 8.84 -4.34
CA ASP A 58 9.37 10.28 -4.56
C ASP A 58 9.85 11.05 -3.30
N LEU A 59 9.57 10.52 -2.10
CA LEU A 59 10.10 11.07 -0.84
C LEU A 59 11.62 10.93 -0.75
N GLY A 60 12.17 9.78 -1.14
CA GLY A 60 13.63 9.58 -1.17
C GLY A 60 14.33 10.48 -2.19
N GLU A 61 13.75 10.66 -3.37
CA GLU A 61 14.24 11.61 -4.38
C GLU A 61 14.24 13.04 -3.84
N ALA A 62 13.16 13.47 -3.19
CA ALA A 62 13.08 14.79 -2.55
C ALA A 62 14.10 14.98 -1.42
N LEU A 63 14.49 13.90 -0.72
CA LEU A 63 15.51 13.92 0.33
C LEU A 63 16.94 13.79 -0.22
N GLY A 64 17.13 13.49 -1.50
CA GLY A 64 18.44 13.25 -2.11
C GLY A 64 19.09 11.91 -1.72
N SER A 65 18.40 11.08 -0.95
CA SER A 65 18.79 9.72 -0.60
C SER A 65 17.64 8.80 -0.97
N GLY A 66 17.78 8.00 -2.03
CA GLY A 66 16.71 7.13 -2.50
C GLY A 66 16.07 6.32 -1.35
N ALA A 67 14.75 6.15 -1.41
CA ALA A 67 14.00 5.48 -0.35
C ALA A 67 13.07 4.42 -0.94
N HIS A 68 12.80 3.40 -0.15
CA HIS A 68 11.91 2.31 -0.50
C HIS A 68 11.00 1.97 0.68
N LEU A 69 9.90 1.30 0.39
CA LEU A 69 8.95 0.86 1.39
C LEU A 69 9.51 -0.40 2.09
N ASP A 70 9.80 -0.29 3.38
CA ASP A 70 10.21 -1.43 4.23
C ASP A 70 9.00 -2.23 4.71
N GLY A 71 7.99 -1.54 5.24
CA GLY A 71 6.76 -2.15 5.73
C GLY A 71 5.52 -1.32 5.42
N LEU A 72 4.38 -2.00 5.23
CA LEU A 72 3.09 -1.34 5.05
C LEU A 72 1.99 -2.10 5.77
N ARG A 73 1.30 -1.40 6.68
CA ARG A 73 0.13 -1.92 7.35
C ARG A 73 -1.08 -1.03 7.11
N ARG A 74 -2.10 -1.58 6.45
CA ARG A 74 -3.38 -0.89 6.27
C ARG A 74 -4.21 -0.99 7.54
N THR A 75 -4.41 0.12 8.24
CA THR A 75 -5.17 0.14 9.51
C THR A 75 -6.68 0.33 9.33
N ARG A 76 -7.11 0.89 8.20
CA ARG A 76 -8.52 1.20 7.93
C ARG A 76 -8.81 1.20 6.42
N THR A 77 -10.01 0.82 6.03
CA THR A 77 -10.53 0.96 4.67
C THR A 77 -12.01 1.34 4.75
N GLY A 78 -12.35 2.56 4.32
CA GLY A 78 -13.71 3.09 4.50
C GLY A 78 -14.13 3.03 5.97
N GLY A 79 -15.29 2.42 6.24
CA GLY A 79 -15.81 2.20 7.60
C GLY A 79 -15.26 0.98 8.34
N PHE A 80 -14.34 0.22 7.73
CA PHE A 80 -13.78 -1.00 8.32
C PHE A 80 -12.41 -0.74 8.92
N GLU A 81 -12.25 -1.05 10.19
CA GLU A 81 -10.98 -0.95 10.92
C GLU A 81 -10.33 -2.31 11.07
N VAL A 82 -9.00 -2.35 11.02
CA VAL A 82 -8.23 -3.58 11.20
C VAL A 82 -8.41 -4.20 12.59
N SER A 83 -8.73 -3.39 13.61
CA SER A 83 -9.04 -3.83 14.97
C SER A 83 -10.25 -4.76 15.04
N LYS A 84 -11.18 -4.63 14.08
CA LYS A 84 -12.39 -5.45 13.96
C LYS A 84 -12.22 -6.59 12.95
N ALA A 85 -11.04 -6.72 12.33
CA ALA A 85 -10.79 -7.76 11.36
C ALA A 85 -10.54 -9.10 12.06
N LEU A 86 -11.12 -10.17 11.50
CA LEU A 86 -10.83 -11.53 11.93
C LEU A 86 -9.50 -12.00 11.34
N THR A 87 -8.73 -12.71 12.15
CA THR A 87 -7.58 -13.46 11.63
C THR A 87 -8.05 -14.63 10.77
N ILE A 88 -7.18 -15.13 9.88
CA ILE A 88 -7.52 -16.28 9.03
C ILE A 88 -7.94 -17.50 9.87
N THR A 89 -7.26 -17.75 10.98
CA THR A 89 -7.56 -18.85 11.91
C THR A 89 -8.96 -18.72 12.49
N GLN A 90 -9.34 -17.53 12.97
CA GLN A 90 -10.68 -17.28 13.52
C GLN A 90 -11.76 -17.46 12.45
N ALA A 91 -11.54 -16.94 11.24
CA ALA A 91 -12.48 -17.10 10.14
C ALA A 91 -12.66 -18.59 9.79
N THR A 92 -11.58 -19.36 9.67
CA THR A 92 -11.66 -20.80 9.37
C THR A 92 -12.33 -21.61 10.47
N GLY A 93 -12.25 -21.18 11.74
CA GLY A 93 -12.96 -21.82 12.85
C GLY A 93 -14.48 -21.73 12.69
N ILE A 94 -14.98 -20.52 12.41
CA ILE A 94 -16.41 -20.25 12.20
C ILE A 94 -16.95 -21.09 11.03
N PHE A 95 -16.21 -21.16 9.92
CA PHE A 95 -16.63 -21.97 8.77
C PHE A 95 -16.65 -23.47 9.06
N ARG A 96 -15.74 -23.99 9.89
CA ARG A 96 -15.72 -25.42 10.24
C ARG A 96 -16.87 -25.81 11.16
N GLU A 97 -17.19 -24.98 12.14
CA GLU A 97 -18.34 -25.20 13.03
C GLU A 97 -19.65 -25.18 12.23
N ALA A 98 -19.82 -24.20 11.33
CA ALA A 98 -21.03 -24.07 10.51
C ALA A 98 -21.24 -25.18 9.45
N VAL A 99 -20.21 -25.97 9.13
CA VAL A 99 -20.31 -27.11 8.19
C VAL A 99 -20.52 -28.44 8.93
N SER A 100 -20.34 -28.44 10.26
CA SER A 100 -20.52 -29.63 11.10
C SER A 100 -21.96 -29.78 11.64
N GLU A 101 -22.86 -28.88 11.23
CA GLU A 101 -24.31 -28.88 11.48
C GLU A 101 -25.08 -29.12 10.17
#